data_AF-A0AAX4FTP3-F1
#
_entry.id   AF-A0AAX4FTP3-F1
#
_cell.length_a   1.000
_cell.length_b   1.000
_cell.length_c   1.000
_cell.angle_alpha   90.00
_cell.angle_beta   90.00
_cell.angle_gamma   90.00
#
_symmetry.space_group_name_H-M   'P 1'
#
loop_
_entity.id
_entity.type
_entity.pdbx_description
1 polymer ?
#
loop_
_entity_poly.entity_id
_entity_poly.type
_entity_poly.pdbx_seq_one_letter_code
_entity_poly.pdbx_strand_id
1 'polypeptide(L)'
;MSSEAITTAMFLIAAVISAGVLINAVFPVIYSLSGTISSSSHAVDERLSTDIRIVATYASGSNNTAKIWIKNVGTGRVASTEIDKADVFLGAEGDFTRLTYSTSLPEGTWKYEILEDTNGQWDPGETLYIEGMTSKIPGVGDVVYFQFVLPTGVYRSTTFTAGG
;
A
#
# COMPACT_ATOMS: atom_id res chain seq x y z
N MET A 1 26.30 -5.25 66.32
CA MET A 1 25.09 -6.08 66.22
C MET A 1 23.79 -5.29 65.99
N SER A 2 23.38 -4.31 66.81
CA SER A 2 22.13 -3.55 66.58
C SER A 2 22.18 -2.62 65.36
N SER A 3 23.32 -1.97 65.10
CA SER A 3 23.52 -1.11 63.92
C SER A 3 23.50 -1.89 62.60
N GLU A 4 24.09 -3.07 62.56
CA GLU A 4 24.08 -3.96 61.39
C GLU A 4 22.65 -4.37 61.02
N ALA A 5 21.84 -4.78 62.00
CA ALA A 5 20.45 -5.17 61.77
C ALA A 5 19.59 -4.04 61.19
N ILE A 6 19.81 -2.80 61.64
CA ILE A 6 19.10 -1.61 61.12
C ILE A 6 19.51 -1.33 59.66
N THR A 7 20.81 -1.46 59.36
CA THR A 7 21.32 -1.19 58.01
C THR A 7 20.83 -2.26 57.03
N THR A 8 20.82 -3.53 57.45
CA THR A 8 20.25 -4.64 56.68
C THR A 8 18.75 -4.42 56.41
N ALA A 9 17.98 -3.97 57.40
CA ALA A 9 16.56 -3.69 57.22
C ALA A 9 16.31 -2.54 56.21
N MET A 10 17.13 -1.48 56.24
CA MET A 10 17.03 -0.38 55.27
C MET A 10 17.33 -0.83 53.84
N PHE A 11 18.36 -1.66 53.63
CA PHE A 11 18.69 -2.21 52.31
C PHE A 11 17.57 -3.10 51.77
N LEU A 12 16.90 -3.86 52.64
CA LEU A 12 15.80 -4.74 52.25
C LEU A 12 14.59 -3.93 51.78
N ILE A 13 14.25 -2.85 52.50
CA ILE A 13 13.18 -1.92 52.08
C ILE A 13 13.53 -1.26 50.75
N ALA A 14 14.76 -0.77 50.58
CA ALA A 14 15.21 -0.16 49.34
C ALA A 14 15.13 -1.15 48.15
N ALA A 15 15.55 -2.40 48.34
CA ALA A 15 15.50 -3.43 47.30
C ALA A 15 14.06 -3.73 46.85
N VAL A 16 13.11 -3.82 47.79
CA VAL A 16 11.69 -4.07 47.47
C VAL A 16 11.07 -2.89 46.71
N ILE A 17 11.36 -1.66 47.13
CA ILE A 17 10.88 -0.45 46.44
C ILE A 17 11.47 -0.37 45.02
N SER A 18 12.77 -0.63 44.86
CA SER A 18 13.43 -0.65 43.55
C SER A 18 12.85 -1.72 42.63
N ALA A 19 12.53 -2.91 43.15
CA ALA A 19 11.87 -3.96 42.37
C ALA A 19 10.47 -3.52 41.89
N GLY A 20 9.69 -2.85 42.75
CA GLY A 20 8.38 -2.30 42.39
C GLY A 20 8.43 -1.22 41.30
N VAL A 21 9.43 -0.34 41.34
CA VAL A 21 9.66 0.68 40.31
C VAL A 21 10.09 0.03 38.99
N LEU A 22 10.99 -0.95 39.04
CA LEU A 22 11.45 -1.68 37.86
C LEU A 22 10.30 -2.40 37.16
N ILE A 23 9.45 -3.08 37.91
CA ILE A 23 8.22 -3.71 37.42
C ILE A 23 7.36 -2.67 36.67
N ASN A 24 7.01 -1.57 37.32
CA ASN A 24 6.16 -0.54 36.70
C ASN A 24 6.78 0.11 35.45
N ALA A 25 8.11 0.16 35.36
CA ALA A 25 8.81 0.68 34.19
C ALA A 25 8.90 -0.33 33.04
N VAL A 26 9.04 -1.62 33.34
CA VAL A 26 9.29 -2.68 32.33
C VAL A 26 7.99 -3.23 31.73
N PHE A 27 6.92 -3.37 32.52
CA PHE A 27 5.63 -3.88 32.03
C PHE A 27 5.10 -3.13 30.80
N PRO A 28 5.08 -1.77 30.76
CA PRO A 28 4.64 -1.02 29.58
C PRO A 28 5.45 -1.32 28.32
N VAL A 29 6.76 -1.56 28.46
CA VAL A 29 7.68 -1.83 27.34
C VAL A 29 7.44 -3.22 26.75
N ILE A 30 7.12 -4.22 27.58
CA ILE A 30 6.82 -5.59 27.11
C ILE A 30 5.49 -5.63 26.34
N TYR A 31 4.48 -4.92 26.84
CA TYR A 31 3.17 -4.85 26.19
C TYR A 31 3.21 -4.06 24.88
N SER A 32 3.97 -2.96 24.82
CA SER A 32 4.14 -2.21 23.57
C SER A 32 4.90 -3.04 22.52
N LEU A 33 5.93 -3.79 22.90
CA LEU A 33 6.66 -4.69 22.00
C LEU A 33 5.78 -5.80 21.44
N SER A 34 4.96 -6.45 22.27
CA SER A 34 4.03 -7.50 21.82
C SER A 34 3.01 -6.95 20.81
N GLY A 35 2.50 -5.74 21.05
CA GLY A 35 1.59 -5.06 20.14
C GLY A 35 2.24 -4.70 18.80
N THR A 36 3.47 -4.18 18.82
CA THR A 36 4.23 -3.81 17.60
C THR A 36 4.63 -5.02 16.77
N ILE A 37 5.00 -6.15 17.39
CA ILE A 37 5.35 -7.37 16.67
C ILE A 37 4.11 -7.97 15.98
N SER A 38 2.97 -8.05 16.68
CA SER A 38 1.74 -8.59 16.11
C SER A 38 1.23 -7.73 14.94
N SER A 39 1.28 -6.40 15.04
CA SER A 39 0.83 -5.51 13.96
C SER A 39 1.78 -5.50 12.76
N SER A 40 3.09 -5.62 12.99
CA SER A 40 4.09 -5.72 11.92
C SER A 40 3.97 -7.03 11.16
N SER A 41 3.68 -8.16 11.82
CA SER A 41 3.47 -9.44 11.15
C SER A 41 2.24 -9.42 10.23
N HIS A 42 1.11 -8.88 10.68
CA HIS A 42 -0.09 -8.77 9.83
C HIS A 42 0.13 -7.88 8.60
N ALA A 43 0.85 -6.76 8.75
CA ALA A 43 1.16 -5.88 7.62
C ALA A 43 2.10 -6.53 6.59
N VAL A 44 2.96 -7.46 7.01
CA VAL A 44 3.83 -8.23 6.11
C VAL A 44 3.03 -9.32 5.40
N ASP A 45 2.18 -10.06 6.10
CA ASP A 45 1.33 -11.09 5.50
C ASP A 45 0.38 -10.50 4.44
N GLU A 46 -0.20 -9.32 4.70
CA GLU A 46 -1.08 -8.64 3.73
C GLU A 46 -0.33 -8.17 2.47
N ARG A 47 0.94 -7.76 2.64
CA ARG A 47 1.81 -7.40 1.50
C ARG A 47 2.27 -8.61 0.70
N LEU A 48 2.44 -9.76 1.35
CA LEU A 48 2.81 -11.02 0.69
C LEU A 48 1.60 -11.66 0.00
N SER A 49 0.40 -11.45 0.53
CA SER A 49 -0.84 -11.96 -0.06
C SER A 49 -1.30 -11.14 -1.26
N THR A 50 -1.00 -9.84 -1.31
CA THR A 50 -1.41 -8.97 -2.41
C THR A 50 -0.37 -8.96 -3.53
N ASP A 51 -0.63 -9.69 -4.62
CA ASP A 51 0.16 -9.65 -5.85
C ASP A 51 -0.72 -9.28 -7.04
N ILE A 52 -0.25 -8.34 -7.84
CA ILE A 52 -0.98 -7.81 -8.99
C ILE A 52 -0.08 -7.88 -10.23
N ARG A 53 -0.69 -8.15 -11.38
CA ARG A 53 0.02 -8.22 -12.66
C ARG A 53 -0.73 -7.45 -13.73
N ILE A 54 -0.01 -6.62 -14.47
CA ILE A 54 -0.56 -5.93 -15.64
C ILE A 54 -0.64 -6.97 -16.77
N VAL A 55 -1.84 -7.18 -17.31
CA VAL A 55 -2.10 -8.23 -18.31
C VAL A 55 -2.28 -7.67 -19.72
N ALA A 56 -2.78 -6.44 -19.85
CA ALA A 56 -2.90 -5.75 -21.12
C ALA A 56 -2.81 -4.24 -20.93
N THR A 57 -2.26 -3.56 -21.93
CA THR A 57 -2.08 -2.11 -21.95
C THR A 57 -2.36 -1.58 -23.33
N TYR A 58 -3.07 -0.46 -23.39
CA TYR A 58 -3.31 0.30 -24.60
C TYR A 58 -3.27 1.78 -24.26
N ALA A 59 -2.65 2.60 -25.09
CA ALA A 59 -2.71 4.05 -24.95
C ALA A 59 -2.74 4.68 -26.33
N SER A 60 -3.51 5.74 -26.49
CA SER A 60 -3.58 6.50 -27.73
C SER A 60 -3.26 7.95 -27.43
N GLY A 61 -2.13 8.44 -27.97
CA GLY A 61 -1.75 9.85 -27.86
C GLY A 61 -2.73 10.78 -28.56
N SER A 62 -3.40 10.31 -29.63
CA SER A 62 -4.42 11.06 -30.36
C SER A 62 -5.66 11.38 -29.52
N ASN A 63 -6.05 10.43 -28.66
CA ASN A 63 -7.22 10.57 -27.78
C ASN A 63 -6.85 10.94 -26.35
N ASN A 64 -5.55 11.03 -26.05
CA ASN A 64 -5.01 11.27 -24.71
C ASN A 64 -5.53 10.29 -23.65
N THR A 65 -5.90 9.08 -24.05
CA THR A 65 -6.48 8.07 -23.18
C THR A 65 -5.63 6.81 -23.15
N ALA A 66 -5.41 6.27 -21.95
CA ALA A 66 -4.83 4.95 -21.73
C ALA A 66 -5.84 4.02 -21.05
N LYS A 67 -5.80 2.76 -21.46
CA LYS A 67 -6.61 1.64 -21.00
C LYS A 67 -5.68 0.53 -20.55
N ILE A 68 -5.76 0.17 -19.28
CA ILE A 68 -4.88 -0.80 -18.64
C ILE A 68 -5.73 -1.85 -17.94
N TRP A 69 -5.36 -3.12 -18.10
CA TRP A 69 -5.97 -4.23 -17.39
C TRP A 69 -4.97 -4.80 -16.43
N ILE A 70 -5.36 -4.87 -15.16
CA ILE A 70 -4.55 -5.42 -14.07
C ILE A 70 -5.31 -6.58 -13.47
N LYS A 71 -4.64 -7.72 -13.29
CA LYS A 71 -5.21 -8.91 -12.67
C LYS A 71 -4.67 -9.09 -11.27
N ASN A 72 -5.55 -9.40 -10.31
CA ASN A 72 -5.12 -9.83 -8.98
C ASN A 72 -4.68 -11.29 -9.08
N VAL A 73 -3.37 -11.52 -8.90
CA VAL A 73 -2.75 -12.85 -8.96
C VAL A 73 -2.31 -13.33 -7.58
N GLY A 74 -2.54 -12.52 -6.54
CA GLY A 74 -2.28 -12.87 -5.16
C GLY A 74 -3.40 -13.67 -4.53
N THR A 75 -3.35 -13.81 -3.22
CA THR A 75 -4.37 -14.43 -2.37
C THR A 75 -5.13 -13.41 -1.50
N GLY A 76 -4.67 -12.15 -1.48
CA GLY A 76 -5.28 -11.03 -0.80
C GLY A 76 -6.42 -10.41 -1.61
N ARG A 77 -7.43 -9.90 -0.90
CA ARG A 77 -8.56 -9.17 -1.49
C ARG A 77 -8.36 -7.68 -1.31
N VAL A 78 -8.65 -6.87 -2.32
CA VAL A 78 -8.47 -5.41 -2.24
C VAL A 78 -9.83 -4.72 -2.28
N ALA A 79 -10.20 -4.01 -1.23
CA ALA A 79 -11.47 -3.26 -1.21
C ALA A 79 -11.45 -2.10 -2.23
N SER A 80 -12.60 -1.83 -2.87
CA SER A 80 -12.76 -0.67 -3.77
C SER A 80 -12.31 0.65 -3.16
N THR A 81 -12.58 0.87 -1.86
CA THR A 81 -12.13 2.07 -1.13
C THR A 81 -10.61 2.22 -1.02
N GLU A 82 -9.87 1.12 -1.13
CA GLU A 82 -8.39 1.15 -1.17
C GLU A 82 -7.89 1.42 -2.59
N ILE A 83 -8.64 0.99 -3.61
CA ILE A 83 -8.38 1.32 -5.02
C ILE A 83 -8.61 2.82 -5.25
N ASP A 84 -9.65 3.42 -4.67
CA ASP A 84 -9.92 4.86 -4.74
C ASP A 84 -8.76 5.74 -4.24
N LYS A 85 -7.95 5.21 -3.32
CA LYS A 85 -6.78 5.87 -2.73
C LYS A 85 -5.47 5.51 -3.44
N ALA A 86 -5.53 4.68 -4.47
CA ALA A 86 -4.35 4.28 -5.22
C ALA A 86 -3.77 5.45 -6.02
N ASP A 87 -2.45 5.39 -6.25
CA ASP A 87 -1.76 6.34 -7.09
C ASP A 87 -1.50 5.74 -8.47
N VAL A 88 -1.97 6.45 -9.51
CA VAL A 88 -1.70 6.12 -10.91
C VAL A 88 -0.77 7.17 -11.50
N PHE A 89 0.32 6.72 -12.12
CA PHE A 89 1.21 7.55 -12.91
C PHE A 89 1.13 7.14 -14.38
N LEU A 90 1.01 8.12 -15.27
CA LEU A 90 0.86 7.90 -16.70
C LEU A 90 1.51 9.03 -17.49
N GLY A 91 2.19 8.68 -18.58
CA GLY A 91 2.70 9.63 -19.57
C GLY A 91 3.86 9.05 -20.38
N ALA A 92 4.69 9.91 -20.95
CA ALA A 92 5.88 9.50 -21.66
C ALA A 92 6.99 9.07 -20.67
N GLU A 93 7.93 8.25 -21.13
CA GLU A 93 9.11 7.92 -20.36
C GLU A 93 9.92 9.20 -20.05
N GLY A 94 9.98 9.60 -18.78
CA GLY A 94 10.61 10.84 -18.32
C GLY A 94 9.71 12.08 -18.28
N ASP A 95 8.48 12.03 -18.83
CA ASP A 95 7.47 13.09 -18.74
C ASP A 95 6.08 12.51 -18.45
N PHE A 96 5.89 12.07 -17.20
CA PHE A 96 4.65 11.50 -16.69
C PHE A 96 4.05 12.35 -15.57
N THR A 97 2.73 12.22 -15.38
CA THR A 97 2.01 12.89 -14.29
C THR A 97 1.29 11.89 -13.41
N ARG A 98 1.06 12.26 -12.15
CA ARG A 98 0.14 11.55 -11.25
C ARG A 98 -1.29 11.93 -11.63
N LEU A 99 -2.14 10.94 -11.85
CA LEU A 99 -3.56 11.12 -12.12
C LEU A 99 -4.36 11.09 -10.82
N THR A 100 -5.43 11.89 -10.75
CA THR A 100 -6.35 11.88 -9.61
C THR A 100 -7.54 10.97 -9.90
N TYR A 101 -7.96 10.18 -8.92
CA TYR A 101 -9.15 9.35 -9.06
C TYR A 101 -10.40 10.21 -9.22
N SER A 102 -11.25 9.88 -10.19
CA SER A 102 -12.53 10.55 -10.43
C SER A 102 -13.52 9.57 -11.06
N THR A 103 -14.81 9.73 -10.77
CA THR A 103 -15.89 8.94 -11.41
C THR A 103 -16.13 9.34 -12.86
N SER A 104 -15.71 10.55 -13.24
CA SER A 104 -15.64 11.03 -14.61
C SER A 104 -14.20 11.01 -15.11
N LEU A 105 -13.98 11.08 -16.42
CA LEU A 105 -12.64 11.04 -17.02
C LEU A 105 -12.23 12.38 -17.68
N PRO A 106 -12.10 13.49 -16.94
CA PRO A 106 -11.45 14.69 -17.46
C PRO A 106 -9.92 14.55 -17.51
N GLU A 107 -9.26 15.51 -18.17
CA GLU A 107 -7.80 15.60 -18.25
C GLU A 107 -7.13 15.56 -16.86
N GLY A 108 -6.10 14.71 -16.71
CA GLY A 108 -5.36 14.55 -15.45
C GLY A 108 -6.04 13.62 -14.44
N THR A 109 -7.03 12.84 -14.87
CA THR A 109 -7.74 11.91 -13.99
C THR A 109 -7.72 10.47 -14.48
N TRP A 110 -8.05 9.55 -13.58
CA TRP A 110 -8.26 8.15 -13.88
C TRP A 110 -9.53 7.64 -13.20
N LYS A 111 -10.12 6.60 -13.79
CA LYS A 111 -11.22 5.84 -13.23
C LYS A 111 -10.92 4.35 -13.37
N TYR A 112 -11.69 3.52 -12.67
CA TYR A 112 -11.59 2.08 -12.80
C TYR A 112 -12.95 1.40 -12.80
N GLU A 113 -12.94 0.14 -13.22
CA GLU A 113 -14.06 -0.79 -13.16
C GLU A 113 -13.51 -2.17 -12.83
N ILE A 114 -14.13 -2.89 -11.90
CA ILE A 114 -13.81 -4.29 -11.63
C ILE A 114 -14.73 -5.12 -12.54
N LEU A 115 -14.15 -5.83 -13.52
CA LEU A 115 -14.92 -6.44 -14.61
C LEU A 115 -15.80 -7.63 -14.18
N GLU A 116 -15.53 -8.22 -13.02
CA GLU A 116 -16.23 -9.39 -12.48
C GLU A 116 -16.82 -9.09 -11.09
N ASP A 117 -17.06 -7.81 -10.79
CA ASP A 117 -17.48 -7.35 -9.46
C ASP A 117 -18.77 -8.02 -8.98
N THR A 118 -18.67 -8.76 -7.87
CA THR A 118 -19.83 -9.35 -7.18
C THR A 118 -20.04 -8.82 -5.77
N ASN A 119 -19.07 -8.11 -5.19
CA ASN A 119 -19.06 -7.79 -3.76
C ASN A 119 -18.41 -6.43 -3.41
N GLY A 120 -18.04 -5.62 -4.40
CA GLY A 120 -17.34 -4.35 -4.24
C GLY A 120 -15.87 -4.51 -3.82
N GLN A 121 -15.30 -5.69 -4.00
CA GLN A 121 -13.91 -6.03 -3.71
C GLN A 121 -13.26 -6.59 -4.98
N TRP A 122 -11.96 -6.34 -5.11
CA TRP A 122 -11.14 -6.92 -6.16
C TRP A 122 -10.48 -8.20 -5.62
N ASP A 123 -11.13 -9.31 -5.90
CA ASP A 123 -10.79 -10.63 -5.39
C ASP A 123 -9.67 -11.31 -6.23
N PRO A 124 -8.95 -12.29 -5.66
CA PRO A 124 -8.01 -13.12 -6.38
C PRO A 124 -8.61 -13.71 -7.66
N GLY A 125 -7.96 -13.45 -8.80
CA GLY A 125 -8.38 -13.92 -10.11
C GLY A 125 -9.23 -12.94 -10.91
N GLU A 126 -9.72 -11.86 -10.31
CA GLU A 126 -10.50 -10.84 -11.00
C GLU A 126 -9.60 -9.80 -11.71
N THR A 127 -10.20 -9.07 -12.65
CA THR A 127 -9.50 -8.05 -13.45
C THR A 127 -10.04 -6.65 -13.17
N LEU A 128 -9.12 -5.76 -12.80
CA LEU A 128 -9.31 -4.32 -12.69
C LEU A 128 -9.01 -3.67 -14.04
N TYR A 129 -10.00 -3.01 -14.62
CA TYR A 129 -9.87 -2.15 -15.78
C TYR A 129 -9.64 -0.71 -15.33
N ILE A 130 -8.55 -0.10 -15.76
CA ILE A 130 -8.19 1.29 -15.48
C ILE A 130 -8.24 2.08 -16.79
N GLU A 131 -8.91 3.23 -16.74
CA GLU A 131 -8.91 4.20 -17.82
C GLU A 131 -8.37 5.53 -17.29
N GLY A 132 -7.30 6.04 -17.89
CA GLY A 132 -6.65 7.29 -17.51
C GLY A 132 -6.60 8.27 -18.69
N MET A 133 -6.79 9.56 -18.43
CA MET A 133 -6.71 10.60 -19.44
C MET A 133 -5.61 11.60 -19.12
N THR A 134 -4.67 11.77 -20.05
CA THR A 134 -3.63 12.80 -19.97
C THR A 134 -3.05 13.20 -21.34
N SER A 135 -2.83 14.50 -21.49
CA SER A 135 -2.05 15.19 -22.51
C SER A 135 -0.59 14.73 -22.59
N LYS A 136 -0.10 14.02 -21.56
CA LYS A 136 1.28 13.51 -21.46
C LYS A 136 1.50 12.16 -22.14
N ILE A 137 0.47 11.55 -22.73
CA ILE A 137 0.64 10.33 -23.54
C ILE A 137 1.35 10.73 -24.85
N PRO A 138 2.50 10.12 -25.17
CA PRO A 138 3.24 10.45 -26.39
C PRO A 138 2.55 9.90 -27.65
N GLY A 139 3.08 10.28 -28.82
CA GLY A 139 2.52 9.91 -30.11
C GLY A 139 2.67 8.43 -30.44
N VAL A 140 2.01 7.99 -31.50
CA VAL A 140 2.06 6.60 -31.97
C VAL A 140 3.51 6.16 -32.21
N GLY A 141 3.91 5.04 -31.63
CA GLY A 141 5.27 4.50 -31.74
C GLY A 141 6.23 4.91 -30.63
N ASP A 142 5.87 5.88 -29.79
CA ASP A 142 6.67 6.30 -28.64
C ASP A 142 6.35 5.47 -27.38
N VAL A 143 7.27 5.51 -26.41
CA VAL A 143 7.17 4.73 -25.16
C VAL A 143 6.32 5.46 -24.12
N VAL A 144 5.28 4.79 -23.66
CA VAL A 144 4.40 5.16 -22.56
C VAL A 144 4.88 4.48 -21.29
N TYR A 145 4.97 5.24 -20.21
CA TYR A 145 5.18 4.76 -18.86
C TYR A 145 3.85 4.70 -18.12
N PHE A 146 3.59 3.57 -17.46
CA PHE A 146 2.48 3.41 -16.54
C PHE A 146 2.96 2.81 -15.22
N GLN A 147 2.46 3.33 -14.11
CA GLN A 147 2.65 2.76 -12.79
C GLN A 147 1.38 2.88 -11.95
N PHE A 148 1.06 1.79 -11.26
CA PHE A 148 -0.03 1.70 -10.30
C PHE A 148 0.53 1.34 -8.92
N VAL A 149 0.10 2.08 -7.89
CA VAL A 149 0.55 1.92 -6.51
C VAL A 149 -0.65 1.85 -5.59
N LEU A 150 -0.80 0.74 -4.87
CA LEU A 150 -1.82 0.60 -3.83
C LEU A 150 -1.38 1.28 -2.53
N PRO A 151 -2.31 1.73 -1.65
CA PRO A 151 -1.99 2.31 -0.35
C PRO A 151 -1.16 1.40 0.56
N THR A 152 -1.28 0.08 0.37
CA THR A 152 -0.48 -0.94 1.05
C THR A 152 1.01 -0.89 0.66
N GLY A 153 1.37 -0.17 -0.41
CA GLY A 153 2.72 -0.06 -0.94
C GLY A 153 3.06 -1.10 -2.02
N VAL A 154 2.12 -1.98 -2.37
CA VAL A 154 2.27 -2.87 -3.54
C VAL A 154 2.15 -2.03 -4.81
N TYR A 155 3.15 -2.12 -5.68
CA TYR A 155 3.15 -1.39 -6.94
C TYR A 155 3.57 -2.27 -8.11
N ARG A 156 3.10 -1.89 -9.30
CA ARG A 156 3.58 -2.42 -10.57
C ARG A 156 3.73 -1.29 -11.56
N SER A 157 4.81 -1.35 -12.33
CA SER A 157 5.04 -0.47 -13.47
C SER A 157 5.25 -1.30 -14.73
N THR A 158 4.99 -0.67 -15.86
CA THR A 158 5.30 -1.21 -17.18
C THR A 158 5.55 -0.07 -18.14
N THR A 159 6.41 -0.34 -19.13
CA THR A 159 6.55 0.50 -20.30
C THR A 159 5.96 -0.24 -21.50
N PHE A 160 5.29 0.50 -22.39
CA PHE A 160 4.69 -0.06 -23.59
C PHE A 160 4.59 1.02 -24.67
N THR A 161 4.37 0.63 -25.92
CA THR A 161 4.29 1.59 -27.02
C THR A 161 2.88 2.16 -27.18
N ALA A 162 2.77 3.46 -27.41
CA ALA A 162 1.51 4.11 -27.74
C ALA A 162 0.96 3.58 -29.08
N GLY A 163 -0.29 3.14 -29.06
CA GLY A 163 -1.07 2.75 -30.22
C GLY A 163 -1.72 3.94 -30.94
N GLY A 164 -2.13 3.71 -32.18
CA GLY A 164 -2.87 4.66 -33.03
C GLY A 164 -4.31 4.82 -32.63
#